data_AF-A0A1E5ND70-F1
#
_entry.id   AF-A0A1E5ND70-F1
#
_cell.length_a   1.000
_cell.length_b   1.000
_cell.length_c   1.000
_cell.angle_alpha   90.00
_cell.angle_beta   90.00
_cell.angle_gamma   90.00
#
_symmetry.space_group_name_H-M   'P 1'
#
loop_
_entity.id
_entity.type
_entity.pdbx_description
1 polymer ?
#
loop_
_entity_poly.entity_id
_entity_poly.type
_entity_poly.pdbx_seq_one_letter_code
_entity_poly.pdbx_strand_id
1 'polypeptide(L)' 'MFRHRADRAKKEGDRYYALYKKSEELGDKKEAEKNLKLSQKYYQGYRENVQKAEQYKRQSF' A
#
# COMPACT_ATOMS: atom_id res chain seq x y z
N MET A 1 11.28 11.44 6.71
CA MET A 1 10.48 10.75 7.76
C MET A 1 9.86 9.47 7.22
N PHE A 2 10.00 8.35 7.93
CA PHE A 2 9.37 7.06 7.59
C PHE A 2 7.83 7.10 7.63
N ARG A 3 7.25 7.90 8.52
CA ARG A 3 5.79 8.11 8.59
C ARG A 3 5.20 8.68 7.29
N HIS A 4 5.79 9.76 6.76
CA HIS A 4 5.36 10.31 5.46
C HIS A 4 5.46 9.27 4.32
N ARG A 5 6.48 8.41 4.32
CA ARG A 5 6.61 7.34 3.32
C ARG A 5 5.51 6.28 3.50
N ALA A 6 5.17 5.95 4.75
CA ALA A 6 4.06 5.06 5.07
C ALA A 6 2.73 5.66 4.58
N ASP A 7 2.41 6.91 4.93
CA ASP A 7 1.15 7.56 4.54
C ASP A 7 0.98 7.62 3.03
N ARG A 8 2.07 7.93 2.30
CA ARG A 8 2.07 7.90 0.83
C ARG A 8 1.82 6.50 0.29
N ALA A 9 2.48 5.48 0.84
CA ALA A 9 2.30 4.10 0.41
C ALA A 9 0.86 3.62 0.67
N LYS A 10 0.27 3.96 1.83
CA LYS A 10 -1.13 3.64 2.13
C LYS A 10 -2.08 4.26 1.11
N LYS A 11 -1.93 5.56 0.83
CA LYS A 11 -2.77 6.29 -0.13
C LYS A 11 -2.72 5.69 -1.55
N GLU A 12 -1.54 5.30 -2.02
CA GLU A 12 -1.42 4.61 -3.32
C GLU A 12 -2.03 3.21 -3.27
N GLY A 13 -1.85 2.46 -2.17
CA GLY A 13 -2.46 1.15 -1.95
C GLY A 13 -3.99 1.18 -1.99
N ASP A 14 -4.60 2.17 -1.33
CA ASP A 14 -6.04 2.45 -1.34
C ASP A 14 -6.53 2.74 -2.77
N ARG A 15 -5.78 3.57 -3.53
CA ARG A 15 -6.12 3.93 -4.90
C ARG A 15 -6.14 2.71 -5.82
N TYR A 16 -5.11 1.86 -5.76
CA TYR A 16 -5.07 0.65 -6.58
C TYR A 16 -6.12 -0.38 -6.15
N TYR A 17 -6.49 -0.42 -4.87
CA TYR A 17 -7.59 -1.27 -4.40
C TYR A 17 -8.94 -0.81 -4.98
N ALA A 18 -9.20 0.50 -4.99
CA ALA A 18 -10.40 1.05 -5.62
C ALA A 18 -10.46 0.74 -7.13
N LEU A 19 -9.31 0.84 -7.82
CA LEU A 19 -9.21 0.44 -9.23
C LEU A 19 -9.46 -1.05 -9.43
N TYR A 20 -8.95 -1.90 -8.54
CA TYR A 20 -9.25 -3.34 -8.55
C TYR A 20 -10.76 -3.60 -8.44
N LYS A 21 -11.46 -3.00 -7.47
CA LYS A 21 -12.92 -3.15 -7.32
C LYS A 21 -13.66 -2.71 -8.59
N LYS A 22 -13.27 -1.58 -9.17
CA LYS A 22 -13.85 -1.10 -10.42
C LYS A 22 -13.61 -2.06 -11.59
N SER A 23 -12.41 -2.62 -11.71
CA SER A 23 -12.10 -3.62 -12.74
C SER A 23 -12.85 -4.94 -12.53
N GLU A 24 -13.07 -5.36 -11.27
CA GLU A 24 -13.91 -6.52 -10.95
C GLU A 24 -15.37 -6.30 -11.38
N GLU A 25 -15.93 -5.12 -11.09
CA GLU A 25 -17.29 -4.74 -11.49
C GLU A 25 -17.46 -4.72 -13.02
N LEU A 26 -16.42 -4.30 -13.74
CA LEU A 26 -16.39 -4.30 -15.21
C LEU A 26 -16.10 -5.67 -15.82
N GLY A 27 -15.76 -6.68 -15.01
CA GLY A 27 -15.39 -8.02 -15.48
C GLY A 27 -13.99 -8.10 -16.12
N ASP A 28 -13.18 -7.03 -16.05
CA ASP A 28 -11.81 -7.04 -16.55
C ASP A 28 -10.87 -7.70 -15.54
N LYS A 29 -10.77 -9.02 -15.65
CA LYS A 29 -9.94 -9.86 -14.77
C LYS A 29 -8.45 -9.49 -14.84
N LYS A 30 -7.95 -9.09 -16.01
CA LYS A 30 -6.53 -8.81 -16.21
C LYS A 30 -6.15 -7.50 -15.53
N GLU A 31 -6.99 -6.48 -15.68
CA GLU A 31 -6.76 -5.20 -15.02
C GLU A 31 -7.01 -5.28 -13.50
N ALA A 32 -8.01 -6.05 -13.08
CA ALA A 32 -8.27 -6.35 -11.67
C ALA A 32 -7.04 -6.99 -11.00
N GLU A 33 -6.48 -8.06 -11.58
CA GLU A 33 -5.32 -8.75 -11.01
C GLU A 33 -4.08 -7.83 -10.93
N LYS A 34 -3.84 -7.03 -11.97
CA LYS A 34 -2.77 -6.04 -12.00
C LYS A 34 -2.92 -5.02 -10.87
N ASN A 35 -4.12 -4.46 -10.71
CA ASN A 35 -4.43 -3.46 -9.70
C ASN A 35 -4.34 -4.05 -8.28
N LEU A 36 -4.80 -5.29 -8.09
CA LEU A 36 -4.68 -6.01 -6.82
C LEU A 36 -3.22 -6.21 -6.43
N LYS A 37 -2.37 -6.65 -7.37
CA LYS A 37 -0.93 -6.85 -7.12
C LYS A 37 -0.21 -5.54 -6.77
N LEU A 38 -0.57 -4.45 -7.46
CA LEU A 38 -0.04 -3.12 -7.14
C LEU A 38 -0.46 -2.69 -5.74
N SER A 39 -1.75 -2.80 -5.41
CA SER A 39 -2.29 -2.48 -4.09
C SER A 39 -1.55 -3.24 -2.97
N GLN A 40 -1.37 -4.55 -3.12
CA GLN A 40 -0.63 -5.39 -2.16
C GLN A 40 0.82 -4.92 -1.97
N LYS A 41 1.52 -4.57 -3.05
CA LYS A 41 2.90 -4.07 -2.99
C LYS A 41 3.00 -2.77 -2.19
N TYR A 42 2.06 -1.85 -2.39
CA TYR A 42 2.03 -0.59 -1.63
C TYR A 42 1.72 -0.83 -0.14
N TYR A 43 0.79 -1.71 0.19
CA TYR A 43 0.53 -2.08 1.59
C TYR A 43 1.69 -2.78 2.27
N GLN A 44 2.45 -3.60 1.54
CA GLN A 44 3.70 -4.16 2.06
C GLN A 44 4.69 -3.04 2.40
N GLY A 45 4.92 -2.10 1.48
CA GLY A 45 5.78 -0.94 1.72
C GLY A 45 5.30 -0.05 2.87
N TYR A 46 3.98 0.11 3.03
CA TYR A 46 3.40 0.78 4.20
C TYR A 46 3.82 0.09 5.50
N ARG A 47 3.62 -1.23 5.61
CA ARG A 47 3.98 -2.00 6.82
C ARG A 47 5.47 -1.92 7.14
N GLU A 48 6.33 -2.02 6.13
CA GLU A 48 7.78 -1.88 6.31
C GLU A 48 8.19 -0.50 6.82
N ASN A 49 7.57 0.57 6.30
CA ASN A 49 7.85 1.94 6.76
C ASN A 49 7.33 2.18 8.18
N VAL A 50 6.19 1.59 8.54
CA VAL A 50 5.66 1.64 9.92
C VAL A 50 6.62 0.94 10.88
N GLN A 51 7.06 -0.29 10.57
CA GLN A 51 8.02 -1.03 11.39
C GLN A 51 9.34 -0.25 11.57
N LYS A 52 9.88 0.34 10.50
CA LYS A 52 11.08 1.18 10.59
C LYS A 52 10.83 2.40 11.47
N ALA A 53 9.67 3.06 11.35
CA ALA A 53 9.33 4.20 12.21
C ALA A 53 9.24 3.81 13.70
N GLU A 54 8.77 2.59 14.01
CA GLU A 54 8.73 2.05 15.37
C GLU A 54 10.12 1.68 15.91
N GLN A 55 10.97 1.04 15.09
CA GLN A 55 12.35 0.73 15.46
C GLN A 55 13.15 1.98 15.79
N TYR A 56 13.03 3.04 14.98
CA TYR A 56 13.68 4.33 15.24
C TYR A 56 13.24 4.96 16.57
N LYS A 57 11.96 4.83 16.95
CA LYS A 57 11.49 5.29 18.27
C LYS A 57 12.13 4.50 19.41
N ARG A 58 12.32 3.18 19.23
CA ARG A 58 12.89 2.31 20.26
C ARG A 58 14.40 2.47 20.44
N GLN A 59 15.13 2.85 19.40
CA GLN A 59 16.58 3.09 19.46
C GLN A 59 16.96 4.48 20.00
N SER A 60 15.99 5.37 20.22
CA SER A 60 16.25 6.71 20.76
C SER A 60 16.24 6.77 22.31
N PHE A 61 16.46 5.63 22.98
CA PHE A 61 16.51 5.49 24.44
C PHE A 61 17.86 4.93 24.88
#